data_AF-A0A6P8FE67-F1
#
_entry.id   AF-A0A6P8FE67-F1
#
_cell.length_a   1.000
_cell.length_b   1.000
_cell.length_c   1.000
_cell.angle_alpha   90.00
_cell.angle_beta   90.00
_cell.angle_gamma   90.00
#
_symmetry.space_group_name_H-M   'P 1'
#
loop_
_entity.id
_entity.type
_entity.pdbx_description
1 polymer ?
#
loop_
_entity_poly.entity_id
_entity_poly.type
_entity_poly.pdbx_seq_one_letter_code
_entity_poly.pdbx_strand_id
1 'polypeptide(L)'
;MDDSQNGVQVGENKFISKRTILSHLKTYNLYYEGKTLQLRHREEEGELIVEGLLNISWGLKRPIRLQMQDDHERIRPPPSSTSWHSGCNLDAQRSEFMHDLIKQRQHCRRY
;
A
#
# COMPACT_ATOMS: atom_id res chain seq x y z
N MET A 1 -2.84 30.01 28.24
CA MET A 1 -1.89 29.48 27.24
C MET A 1 -2.61 28.32 26.59
N ASP A 2 -2.85 28.43 25.29
CA ASP A 2 -3.92 27.77 24.54
C ASP A 2 -3.54 26.34 24.12
N ASP A 3 -4.13 25.33 24.77
CA ASP A 3 -4.00 23.90 24.46
C ASP A 3 -4.89 23.46 23.27
N SER A 4 -5.61 24.38 22.64
CA SER A 4 -6.70 24.08 21.69
C SER A 4 -6.24 23.58 20.32
N GLN A 5 -4.94 23.48 20.05
CA GLN A 5 -4.41 23.17 18.72
C GLN A 5 -3.44 21.97 18.71
N ASN A 6 -3.71 20.97 19.54
CA ASN A 6 -2.84 19.79 19.68
C ASN A 6 -3.44 18.47 19.13
N GLY A 7 -4.64 18.53 18.54
CA GLY A 7 -5.33 17.39 17.95
C GLY A 7 -5.29 17.41 16.42
N VAL A 8 -4.88 16.30 15.80
CA VAL A 8 -4.96 16.08 14.36
C VAL A 8 -6.23 15.31 14.06
N GLN A 9 -7.08 15.84 13.19
CA GLN A 9 -8.29 15.17 12.75
C GLN A 9 -7.94 14.03 11.79
N VAL A 10 -8.45 12.83 12.05
CA VAL A 10 -8.19 11.62 11.25
C VAL A 10 -9.47 10.98 10.69
N GLY A 11 -10.60 11.65 10.86
CA GLY A 11 -11.92 11.22 10.41
C GLY A 11 -13.02 12.12 10.98
N GLU A 12 -14.27 11.76 10.73
CA GLU A 12 -15.42 12.47 11.30
C GLU A 12 -15.38 12.38 12.83
N ASN A 13 -15.29 13.53 13.50
CA ASN A 13 -15.23 13.66 14.97
C ASN A 13 -14.14 12.84 15.67
N LYS A 14 -13.10 12.40 14.94
CA LYS A 14 -12.00 11.61 15.48
C LYS A 14 -10.70 12.41 15.43
N PHE A 15 -10.13 12.62 16.61
CA PHE A 15 -8.87 13.34 16.78
C PHE A 15 -7.83 12.44 17.44
N ILE A 16 -6.58 12.58 16.99
CA ILE A 16 -5.40 11.96 17.61
C ILE A 16 -4.47 13.07 18.03
N SER A 17 -3.87 12.97 19.22
CA SER A 17 -2.92 13.99 19.65
C SER A 17 -1.71 14.01 18.71
N LYS A 18 -1.21 15.21 18.41
CA LYS A 18 -0.01 15.41 17.60
C LYS A 18 1.18 14.65 18.17
N ARG A 19 1.34 14.67 19.50
CA ARG A 19 2.36 13.92 20.24
C ARG A 19 2.30 12.42 19.92
N THR A 20 1.10 11.85 19.85
CA THR A 20 0.90 10.45 19.49
C THR A 20 1.41 10.16 18.09
N ILE A 21 1.03 10.98 17.09
CA ILE A 21 1.49 10.79 15.70
C ILE A 21 3.01 10.88 15.60
N LEU A 22 3.62 11.90 16.21
CA LEU A 22 5.07 12.08 16.20
C LEU A 22 5.82 10.94 16.92
N SER A 23 5.25 10.37 17.97
CA SER A 23 5.80 9.19 18.63
C SER A 23 5.81 7.98 17.69
N HIS A 24 4.72 7.72 16.96
CA HIS A 24 4.66 6.63 15.98
C HIS A 24 5.65 6.84 14.84
N LEU A 25 5.76 8.07 14.33
CA LEU A 25 6.71 8.44 13.29
C LEU A 25 8.15 8.16 13.73
N LYS A 26 8.50 8.52 14.96
CA LYS A 26 9.81 8.22 15.54
C LYS A 26 10.07 6.72 15.58
N THR A 27 9.13 5.94 16.11
CA THR A 27 9.25 4.47 16.18
C THR A 27 9.41 3.85 14.78
N TYR A 28 8.64 4.31 13.80
CA TYR A 28 8.74 3.85 12.41
C TYR A 28 10.14 4.16 11.82
N ASN A 29 10.63 5.38 12.01
CA ASN A 29 11.91 5.81 11.45
C ASN A 29 13.12 5.08 12.04
N LEU A 30 13.03 4.56 13.27
CA LEU A 30 14.09 3.72 13.86
C LEU A 30 14.35 2.46 13.01
N TYR A 31 13.30 1.84 12.44
CA TYR A 31 13.48 0.66 11.58
C TYR A 31 14.20 0.99 10.26
N TYR A 32 14.04 2.23 9.79
CA TYR A 32 14.60 2.73 8.54
C TYR A 32 15.79 3.68 8.75
N GLU A 33 16.47 3.63 9.89
CA GLU A 33 17.65 4.46 10.14
C GLU A 33 18.72 4.28 9.05
N GLY A 34 19.12 5.39 8.42
CA GLY A 34 20.07 5.40 7.29
C GLY A 34 19.52 4.84 5.97
N LYS A 35 18.20 4.64 5.84
CA LYS A 35 17.56 4.08 4.63
C LYS A 35 16.61 5.10 3.97
N THR A 36 16.16 4.78 2.76
CA THR A 36 15.36 5.67 1.89
C THR A 36 13.86 5.76 2.23
N LEU A 37 13.36 4.95 3.17
CA LEU A 37 11.94 4.89 3.54
C LEU A 37 11.59 5.64 4.84
N GLN A 38 12.48 6.52 5.31
CA GLN A 38 12.16 7.40 6.42
C GLN A 38 11.10 8.42 6.03
N LEU A 39 10.19 8.69 6.97
CA LEU A 39 9.16 9.71 6.84
C LEU A 39 9.59 10.98 7.60
N ARG A 40 9.41 12.13 6.99
CA ARG A 40 9.67 13.45 7.60
C ARG A 40 8.34 14.08 8.01
N HIS A 41 8.41 15.04 8.93
CA HIS A 41 7.25 15.85 9.28
C HIS A 41 7.62 17.33 9.20
N ARG A 42 6.65 18.15 8.81
CA ARG A 42 6.71 19.61 8.87
C ARG A 42 5.36 20.17 9.30
N GLU A 43 5.37 21.43 9.69
CA GLU A 43 4.16 22.18 10.02
C GLU A 43 4.04 23.35 9.06
N GLU A 44 2.89 23.44 8.40
CA GLU A 44 2.59 24.45 7.38
C GLU A 44 1.15 24.89 7.61
N GLU A 45 0.91 26.20 7.74
CA GLU A 45 -0.43 26.79 7.96
C GLU A 45 -1.23 26.21 9.15
N GLY A 46 -0.54 25.68 10.17
CA GLY A 46 -1.16 25.06 11.34
C GLY A 46 -1.54 23.58 11.16
N GLU A 47 -1.21 22.99 10.02
CA GLU A 47 -1.41 21.58 9.73
C GLU A 47 -0.12 20.76 9.90
N LEU A 48 -0.26 19.52 10.39
CA LEU A 48 0.84 18.57 10.46
C LEU A 48 0.94 17.81 9.13
N ILE A 49 2.02 18.04 8.38
CA ILE A 49 2.30 17.34 7.14
C ILE A 49 3.33 16.24 7.41
N VAL A 50 3.04 15.01 6.99
CA VAL A 50 3.98 13.88 6.97
C VAL A 50 4.31 13.53 5.53
N GLU A 51 5.59 13.44 5.20
CA GLU A 51 6.07 13.28 3.83
C GLU A 51 7.12 12.15 3.72
N GLY A 52 7.16 11.48 2.57
CA GLY A 52 8.10 10.40 2.27
C GLY A 52 7.40 9.17 1.69
N LEU A 53 8.13 8.06 1.62
CA LEU A 53 7.62 6.79 1.08
C LEU A 53 7.15 5.87 2.21
N LEU A 54 5.84 5.68 2.31
CA LEU A 54 5.22 4.74 3.25
C LEU A 54 4.83 3.45 2.53
N ASN A 55 5.35 2.32 2.97
CA ASN A 55 4.95 1.02 2.46
C ASN A 55 3.66 0.55 3.15
N ILE A 56 2.60 0.29 2.39
CA ILE A 56 1.33 -0.24 2.90
C ILE A 56 1.10 -1.62 2.28
N SER A 57 1.11 -2.64 3.13
CA SER A 57 0.93 -4.04 2.73
C SER A 57 -0.46 -4.52 3.11
N TRP A 58 -1.28 -4.88 2.10
CA TRP A 58 -2.72 -5.14 2.26
C TRP A 58 -3.12 -6.62 2.32
N GLY A 59 -2.22 -7.56 2.00
CA GLY A 59 -2.49 -9.00 2.13
C GLY A 59 -3.70 -9.50 1.33
N LEU A 60 -3.90 -9.02 0.10
CA LEU A 60 -5.12 -9.27 -0.68
C LEU A 60 -5.13 -10.64 -1.36
N LYS A 61 -6.29 -11.30 -1.40
CA LYS A 61 -6.54 -12.55 -2.14
C LYS A 61 -7.21 -12.33 -3.51
N ARG A 62 -7.83 -11.17 -3.73
CA ARG A 62 -8.56 -10.81 -4.94
C ARG A 62 -8.15 -9.39 -5.39
N PRO A 63 -8.31 -9.04 -6.68
CA PRO A 63 -8.06 -7.69 -7.15
C PRO A 63 -8.92 -6.66 -6.42
N ILE A 64 -8.35 -5.51 -6.09
CA ILE A 64 -9.06 -4.35 -5.52
C ILE A 64 -8.81 -3.12 -6.37
N ARG A 65 -9.68 -2.12 -6.21
CA ARG A 65 -9.47 -0.77 -6.75
C ARG A 65 -9.22 0.17 -5.58
N LEU A 66 -8.18 0.99 -5.66
CA LEU A 66 -7.90 2.02 -4.68
C LEU A 66 -8.68 3.29 -5.04
N GLN A 67 -9.29 3.92 -4.05
CA GLN A 67 -9.94 5.22 -4.16
C GLN A 67 -9.36 6.15 -3.11
N MET A 68 -9.16 7.42 -3.46
CA MET A 68 -8.65 8.43 -2.53
C MET A 68 -9.71 8.90 -1.54
N GLN A 69 -10.99 8.71 -1.88
CA GLN A 69 -12.13 9.10 -1.07
C GLN A 69 -13.06 7.90 -0.94
N ASP A 70 -13.57 7.68 0.28
CA ASP A 70 -14.63 6.72 0.51
C ASP A 70 -15.93 7.40 0.10
N ASP A 71 -16.27 7.33 -1.19
CA ASP A 71 -17.51 7.93 -1.67
C ASP A 71 -18.74 7.09 -1.26
N HIS A 72 -18.55 5.96 -0.54
CA HIS A 72 -19.55 4.93 -0.20
C HIS A 72 -20.34 4.39 -1.41
N GLU A 73 -20.12 4.92 -2.61
CA GLU A 73 -20.66 4.43 -3.86
C GLU A 73 -20.00 3.10 -4.14
N ARG A 74 -20.78 2.02 -4.00
CA ARG A 74 -20.35 0.72 -4.51
C ARG A 74 -20.06 0.89 -5.99
N ILE A 75 -18.79 0.76 -6.37
CA ILE A 75 -18.39 0.51 -7.75
C ILE A 75 -19.16 -0.74 -8.18
N ARG A 76 -20.24 -0.54 -8.91
CA ARG A 76 -20.97 -1.65 -9.50
C ARG A 76 -20.08 -2.17 -10.61
N PRO A 77 -19.62 -3.43 -10.57
CA PRO A 77 -19.02 -4.00 -11.76
C PRO A 77 -20.03 -3.84 -12.91
N PRO A 78 -19.57 -3.58 -14.14
CA PRO A 78 -20.48 -3.51 -15.27
C PRO A 78 -21.33 -4.78 -15.31
N PRO A 79 -22.61 -4.68 -15.71
CA PRO A 79 -23.59 -5.76 -15.59
C PRO A 79 -23.20 -7.04 -16.36
N SER A 80 -22.24 -6.97 -17.28
CA SER A 80 -21.63 -8.13 -17.91
C SER A 80 -20.48 -8.67 -17.06
N SER A 81 -20.68 -9.85 -16.46
CA SER A 81 -19.66 -10.61 -15.72
C SER A 81 -18.42 -10.98 -16.54
N THR A 82 -18.34 -10.59 -17.82
CA THR A 82 -17.21 -10.85 -18.72
C THR A 82 -16.12 -9.76 -18.69
N SER A 83 -16.36 -8.57 -18.11
CA SER A 83 -15.35 -7.50 -18.13
C SER A 83 -14.11 -7.76 -17.25
N TRP A 84 -14.17 -8.74 -16.34
CA TRP A 84 -13.05 -9.14 -15.49
C TRP A 84 -12.19 -10.27 -16.08
N HIS A 85 -12.61 -10.86 -17.21
CA HIS A 85 -11.90 -11.95 -17.88
C HIS A 85 -11.04 -11.50 -19.06
N SER A 86 -10.74 -10.21 -19.20
CA SER A 86 -9.74 -9.74 -20.14
C SER A 86 -8.32 -10.10 -19.63
N GLY A 87 -7.93 -11.37 -19.80
CA GLY A 87 -6.52 -11.70 -20.06
C GLY A 87 -5.70 -12.46 -19.02
N CYS A 88 -6.24 -13.42 -18.26
CA CYS A 88 -5.36 -14.47 -17.71
C CYS A 88 -5.99 -15.87 -17.77
N ASN A 89 -5.66 -16.61 -18.83
CA ASN A 89 -5.79 -18.07 -18.81
C ASN A 89 -4.49 -18.63 -18.23
N LEU A 90 -4.30 -18.44 -16.92
CA LEU A 90 -3.05 -18.74 -16.21
C LEU A 90 -2.79 -20.25 -16.05
N ASP A 91 -3.78 -21.08 -16.39
CA ASP A 91 -3.68 -22.54 -16.25
C ASP A 91 -3.13 -23.23 -17.52
N ALA A 92 -3.21 -22.58 -18.69
CA ALA A 92 -2.67 -23.15 -19.94
C ALA A 92 -1.19 -22.82 -20.18
N GLN A 93 -0.70 -21.66 -19.74
CA GLN A 93 0.73 -21.30 -19.91
C GLN A 93 1.65 -21.89 -18.83
N ARG A 94 1.10 -22.30 -17.68
CA ARG A 94 1.91 -22.81 -16.56
C ARG A 94 2.58 -24.15 -16.88
N SER A 95 1.97 -24.99 -17.71
CA SER A 95 2.54 -26.27 -18.10
C SER A 95 3.70 -26.14 -19.07
N GLU A 96 3.63 -25.22 -20.05
CA GLU A 96 4.72 -24.99 -21.02
C GLU A 96 5.95 -24.36 -20.36
N PHE A 97 5.77 -23.30 -19.56
CA PHE A 97 6.88 -22.63 -18.88
C PHE A 97 7.62 -23.53 -17.88
N MET A 98 6.91 -24.42 -17.19
CA MET A 98 7.54 -25.38 -16.27
C MET A 98 8.32 -26.46 -17.02
N HIS A 99 7.86 -26.88 -18.20
CA HIS A 99 8.55 -27.87 -19.01
C HIS A 99 9.86 -27.30 -19.60
N ASP A 100 9.85 -26.03 -20.01
CA ASP A 100 11.05 -25.35 -20.50
C ASP A 100 12.06 -25.07 -19.37
N LEU A 101 11.60 -24.70 -18.17
CA LEU A 101 12.50 -24.48 -17.02
C LEU A 101 13.22 -25.77 -16.58
N ILE A 102 12.54 -26.92 -16.65
CA ILE A 102 13.13 -28.22 -16.30
C ILE A 102 14.17 -28.64 -17.34
N LYS A 103 13.92 -28.41 -18.64
CA LYS A 103 14.90 -28.68 -19.70
C LYS A 103 16.14 -27.80 -19.56
N GLN A 104 15.96 -26.51 -19.28
CA GLN A 104 17.07 -25.56 -19.13
C GLN A 104 17.92 -25.87 -17.90
N ARG A 105 17.29 -26.32 -16.80
CA ARG A 105 18.00 -26.73 -15.59
C ARG A 105 18.80 -28.03 -15.75
N GLN A 106 18.39 -28.93 -16.65
CA GLN A 106 19.18 -30.13 -16.98
C GLN A 106 20.34 -29.82 -17.94
N HIS A 107 20.19 -28.85 -18.84
CA HIS A 107 21.26 -28.45 -19.76
C HIS A 107 22.44 -27.79 -19.01
N CYS A 108 22.16 -26.93 -18.01
CA CYS A 108 23.20 -26.31 -17.17
C CYS A 108 23.90 -27.25 -16.17
N ARG A 109 23.50 -28.54 -16.07
CA ARG A 109 24.19 -29.52 -15.22
C ARG A 109 25.11 -30.47 -15.99
N ARG A 110 25.20 -30.34 -17.31
CA ARG A 110 26.08 -31.17 -18.16
C ARG A 110 27.28 -30.42 -18.74
N TYR A 111 27.54 -29.19 -18.28
CA TYR A 111 28.79 -28.47 -18.51
C TYR A 111 29.29 -27.90 -17.18
#